data_AF-A0A511Y432-F1
#
_entry.id   AF-A0A511Y432-F1
#
_cell.length_a   1.000
_cell.length_b   1.000
_cell.length_c   1.000
_cell.angle_alpha   90.00
_cell.angle_beta   90.00
_cell.angle_gamma   90.00
#
_symmetry.space_group_name_H-M   'P 1'
#
loop_
_entity.id
_entity.type
_entity.pdbx_description
1 polymer ?
#
loop_
_entity_poly.entity_id
_entity_poly.type
_entity_poly.pdbx_seq_one_letter_code
_entity_poly.pdbx_strand_id
1 'polypeptide(L)'
;MSPSEIDQLQKDKYYQYFQEEKFYEGIEFSKKTIKLSEKINYAKGKARGYIYIAGFLHSLGKYDEVLQYLQKAEDLTSEYGDDPALLSSLFTWYGKNYYALGFTEKSNENYNKALKEAFKLKDKKQKQKQLHFIYGSKAVNFGLLKDNDSMYYYVHKAYKISPRVVEATNLTDYFITQKKNKDSAKFYLDKAESLLKKSTETFDYLVFNYMSGRYYKYKGEYSKALAFYENSLEASMRMKRPKNVMKNYKDIAEIYSSQNNVYKANEYLLKYTKLRDSLAENNIIAIQATEKKFINDEKKQNQNSNMKLYYLLGGLFLGVIIIISVLSFSHYMKNKKKDFLLTKNTAAILQQDQQVRALKKKVNESFEEVIQLAKENSPEFWGRFQEVYPEFRERILIINPNLKTSELILCAYIYLGFNTKDIARYTFKAVQTIKNNKYNLRKRLNVPQQEDITLWMRII
;
A
#
# COMPACT_ATOMS: atom_id res chain seq x y z
N MET A 1 19.52 34.72 -14.65
CA MET A 1 20.21 33.44 -14.43
C MET A 1 19.20 32.32 -14.48
N SER A 2 19.49 31.30 -15.27
CA SER A 2 18.76 30.04 -15.34
C SER A 2 19.04 29.16 -14.11
N PRO A 3 18.19 28.14 -13.83
CA PRO A 3 18.45 27.17 -12.77
C PRO A 3 19.82 26.48 -12.87
N SER A 4 20.26 26.12 -14.09
CA SER A 4 21.56 25.46 -14.30
C SER A 4 22.74 26.37 -13.97
N GLU A 5 22.64 27.66 -14.29
CA GLU A 5 23.66 28.65 -13.94
C GLU A 5 23.76 28.84 -12.42
N ILE A 6 22.62 28.86 -11.72
CA ILE A 6 22.59 28.94 -10.25
C ILE A 6 23.22 27.69 -9.64
N ASP A 7 22.88 26.50 -10.14
CA ASP A 7 23.42 25.23 -9.66
C ASP A 7 24.95 25.17 -9.77
N GLN A 8 25.48 25.54 -10.93
CA GLN A 8 26.92 25.54 -11.18
C GLN A 8 27.62 26.56 -10.30
N LEU A 9 27.10 27.80 -10.27
CA LEU A 9 27.64 28.88 -9.46
C LEU A 9 27.68 28.52 -7.97
N GLN A 10 26.60 27.94 -7.44
CA GLN A 10 26.53 27.50 -6.05
C GLN A 10 27.56 26.41 -5.76
N LYS A 11 27.67 25.38 -6.61
CA LYS A 11 28.59 24.26 -6.41
C LYS A 11 30.05 24.73 -6.40
N ASP A 12 30.45 25.52 -7.39
CA ASP A 12 31.84 25.96 -7.53
C ASP A 12 32.26 26.84 -6.36
N LYS A 13 31.43 27.83 -6.02
CA LYS A 13 31.72 28.75 -4.92
C LYS A 13 31.67 28.07 -3.57
N TYR A 14 30.79 27.10 -3.36
CA TYR A 14 30.76 26.33 -2.12
C TYR A 14 32.09 25.62 -1.84
N TYR A 15 32.60 24.87 -2.82
CA TYR A 15 33.88 24.17 -2.64
C TYR A 15 35.05 25.16 -2.50
N GLN A 16 35.05 26.23 -3.30
CA GLN A 16 36.07 27.27 -3.20
C GLN A 16 36.11 27.89 -1.80
N TYR A 17 34.97 28.33 -1.25
CA TYR A 17 34.93 28.93 0.10
C TYR A 17 35.28 27.93 1.21
N PHE A 18 35.00 26.64 1.02
CA PHE A 18 35.45 25.61 1.95
C PHE A 18 36.98 25.43 1.92
N GLN A 19 37.57 25.42 0.73
CA GLN A 19 39.03 25.30 0.53
C GLN A 19 39.78 26.54 1.04
N GLU A 20 39.22 27.73 0.81
CA GLU A 20 39.78 29.00 1.27
C GLU A 20 39.42 29.34 2.73
N GLU A 21 38.65 28.50 3.41
CA GLU A 21 38.21 28.68 4.81
C GLU A 21 37.38 29.96 5.06
N LYS A 22 36.83 30.52 4.00
CA LYS A 22 36.01 31.75 4.00
C LYS A 22 34.55 31.43 4.32
N PHE A 23 34.30 30.88 5.51
CA PHE A 23 32.99 30.36 5.89
C PHE A 23 31.93 31.45 6.00
N TYR A 24 32.27 32.64 6.51
CA TYR A 24 31.33 33.76 6.63
C TYR A 24 30.94 34.32 5.25
N GLU A 25 31.92 34.47 4.37
CA GLU A 25 31.71 34.89 2.98
C GLU A 25 30.90 33.84 2.22
N GLY A 26 31.15 32.55 2.47
CA GLY A 26 30.36 31.45 1.93
C GLY A 26 28.90 31.48 2.38
N ILE A 27 28.63 31.84 3.64
CA ILE A 27 27.26 32.03 4.16
C ILE A 27 26.59 33.20 3.44
N GLU A 28 27.24 34.36 3.36
CA GLU A 28 26.67 35.55 2.71
C GLU A 28 26.46 35.33 1.21
N PHE A 29 27.38 34.65 0.55
CA PHE A 29 27.23 34.24 -0.85
C PHE A 29 26.04 33.30 -1.02
N SER A 30 25.90 32.29 -0.17
CA SER A 30 24.79 31.34 -0.23
C SER A 30 23.45 32.05 -0.03
N LYS A 31 23.34 32.99 0.91
CA LYS A 31 22.16 33.86 1.08
C LYS A 31 21.82 34.65 -0.17
N LYS A 32 22.82 35.21 -0.87
CA LYS A 32 22.60 35.90 -2.16
C LYS A 32 22.03 34.95 -3.22
N THR A 33 22.58 33.73 -3.35
CA THR A 33 22.09 32.75 -4.33
C THR A 33 20.70 32.20 -4.01
N ILE A 34 20.33 32.13 -2.72
CA ILE A 34 18.96 31.80 -2.29
C ILE A 34 18.00 32.88 -2.80
N LYS A 35 18.31 34.17 -2.63
CA LYS A 35 17.49 35.27 -3.16
C LYS A 35 17.34 35.22 -4.68
N LEU A 36 18.40 34.82 -5.41
CA LEU A 36 18.31 34.60 -6.85
C LEU A 36 17.36 33.44 -7.19
N SER A 37 17.42 32.35 -6.42
CA SER A 37 16.54 31.20 -6.59
C SER A 37 15.08 31.54 -6.26
N GLU A 38 14.83 32.38 -5.26
CA GLU A 38 13.51 32.90 -4.91
C GLU A 38 12.88 33.69 -6.07
N LYS A 39 13.65 34.60 -6.70
CA LYS A 39 13.17 35.40 -7.84
C LYS A 39 12.68 34.58 -9.03
N ILE A 40 13.18 33.35 -9.19
CA ILE A 40 12.81 32.46 -10.29
C ILE A 40 12.01 31.24 -9.83
N ASN A 41 11.49 31.24 -8.59
CA ASN A 41 10.74 30.13 -7.99
C ASN A 41 11.47 28.77 -8.06
N TYR A 42 12.78 28.76 -7.83
CA TYR A 42 13.61 27.57 -7.97
C TYR A 42 13.92 26.90 -6.62
N ALA A 43 13.10 25.92 -6.24
CA ALA A 43 13.19 25.23 -4.94
C ALA A 43 14.52 24.50 -4.72
N LYS A 44 15.03 23.78 -5.72
CA LYS A 44 16.31 23.04 -5.63
C LYS A 44 17.48 23.97 -5.30
N GLY A 45 17.51 25.16 -5.91
CA GLY A 45 18.51 26.20 -5.64
C GLY A 45 18.43 26.77 -4.22
N LYS A 46 17.20 27.01 -3.71
CA LYS A 46 16.97 27.43 -2.31
C LYS A 46 17.47 26.36 -1.33
N ALA A 47 17.01 25.12 -1.49
CA ALA A 47 17.37 24.01 -0.63
C ALA A 47 18.89 23.77 -0.59
N ARG A 48 19.55 23.79 -1.75
CA ARG A 48 21.02 23.68 -1.84
C ARG A 48 21.72 24.79 -1.07
N GLY A 49 21.28 26.04 -1.25
CA GLY A 49 21.83 27.18 -0.53
C GLY A 49 21.72 27.01 0.99
N TYR A 50 20.57 26.56 1.50
CA TYR A 50 20.38 26.29 2.93
C TYR A 50 21.30 25.17 3.44
N ILE A 51 21.44 24.06 2.69
CA ILE A 51 22.35 22.96 3.03
C ILE A 51 23.81 23.43 3.04
N TYR A 52 24.20 24.33 2.13
CA TYR A 52 25.54 24.89 2.08
C TYR A 52 25.82 25.80 3.28
N ILE A 53 24.88 26.67 3.65
CA ILE A 53 24.94 27.47 4.88
C ILE A 53 25.12 26.57 6.10
N ALA A 54 24.33 25.49 6.20
CA ALA A 54 24.47 24.50 7.27
C ALA A 54 25.89 23.90 7.34
N GLY A 55 26.52 23.62 6.19
CA GLY A 55 27.91 23.15 6.17
C GLY A 55 28.91 24.16 6.75
N PHE A 56 28.80 25.44 6.36
CA PHE A 56 29.66 26.50 6.86
C PHE A 56 29.46 26.73 8.37
N LEU A 57 28.20 26.80 8.82
CA LEU A 57 27.85 26.96 10.23
C LEU A 57 28.35 25.80 11.09
N HIS A 58 28.29 24.57 10.59
CA HIS A 58 28.83 23.40 11.28
C HIS A 58 30.34 23.53 11.51
N SER A 59 31.07 24.05 10.51
CA SER A 59 32.51 24.30 10.62
C SER A 59 32.86 25.37 11.65
N LEU A 60 31.96 26.34 11.84
CA LEU A 60 32.04 27.39 12.86
C LEU A 60 31.53 26.94 14.25
N GLY A 61 30.94 25.75 14.36
CA GLY A 61 30.40 25.22 15.61
C GLY A 61 29.01 25.75 16.02
N LYS A 62 28.28 26.38 15.10
CA LYS A 62 26.94 26.99 15.32
C LYS A 62 25.81 25.98 15.05
N TYR A 63 25.71 24.93 15.88
CA TYR A 63 24.89 23.75 15.59
C TYR A 63 23.36 23.95 15.67
N ASP A 64 22.90 24.94 16.43
CA ASP A 64 21.50 25.37 16.47
C ASP A 64 21.11 26.02 15.14
N GLU A 65 21.94 26.92 14.61
CA GLU A 65 21.73 27.55 13.31
C GLU A 65 21.78 26.50 12.18
N VAL A 66 22.69 25.52 12.27
CA VAL A 66 22.73 24.38 11.34
C VAL A 66 21.36 23.70 11.28
N LEU A 67 20.76 23.40 12.44
CA LEU A 67 19.46 22.74 12.51
C LEU A 67 18.37 23.56 11.81
N GLN A 68 18.33 24.88 12.06
CA GLN A 68 17.36 25.78 11.46
C GLN A 68 17.45 25.81 9.92
N TYR A 69 18.66 25.92 9.38
CA TYR A 69 18.84 25.93 7.91
C TYR A 69 18.56 24.56 7.28
N LEU A 70 18.89 23.47 7.97
CA LEU A 70 18.49 22.14 7.49
C LEU A 70 16.98 21.96 7.51
N GLN A 71 16.26 22.49 8.50
CA GLN A 71 14.79 22.48 8.53
C GLN A 71 14.19 23.28 7.37
N LYS A 72 14.73 24.46 7.06
CA LYS A 72 14.30 25.23 5.87
C LYS A 72 14.50 24.45 4.56
N ALA A 73 15.56 23.64 4.46
CA ALA A 73 15.73 22.74 3.33
C ALA A 73 14.74 21.56 3.40
N GLU A 74 14.49 20.98 4.58
CA GLU A 74 13.54 19.88 4.79
C GLU A 74 12.10 20.28 4.42
N ASP A 75 11.68 21.51 4.71
CA ASP A 75 10.35 22.04 4.40
C ASP A 75 10.07 22.11 2.88
N LEU A 76 11.13 22.23 2.06
CA LEU A 76 11.03 22.26 0.60
C LEU A 76 11.05 20.86 -0.03
N THR A 77 11.11 19.78 0.75
CA THR A 77 11.28 18.40 0.23
C THR A 77 10.14 17.92 -0.67
N SER A 78 8.93 18.50 -0.57
CA SER A 78 7.85 18.22 -1.53
C SER A 78 8.17 18.69 -2.95
N GLU A 79 9.05 19.69 -3.11
CA GLU A 79 9.42 20.28 -4.40
C GLU A 79 10.71 19.69 -5.01
N TYR A 80 11.57 19.06 -4.20
CA TYR A 80 12.82 18.45 -4.67
C TYR A 80 13.04 17.00 -4.21
N GLY A 81 12.02 16.35 -3.63
CA GLY A 81 12.14 14.98 -3.08
C GLY A 81 12.52 13.91 -4.10
N ASP A 82 12.57 14.26 -5.39
CA ASP A 82 13.07 13.44 -6.49
C ASP A 82 14.59 13.56 -6.73
N ASP A 83 15.28 14.52 -6.08
CA ASP A 83 16.71 14.79 -6.24
C ASP A 83 17.55 14.04 -5.17
N PRO A 84 18.18 12.90 -5.52
CA PRO A 84 18.89 12.10 -4.54
C PRO A 84 20.17 12.79 -4.04
N ALA A 85 20.74 13.73 -4.80
CA ALA A 85 21.95 14.43 -4.39
C ALA A 85 21.65 15.42 -3.26
N LEU A 86 20.56 16.17 -3.39
CA LEU A 86 20.11 17.10 -2.35
C LEU A 86 19.66 16.35 -1.09
N LEU A 87 18.84 15.30 -1.23
CA LEU A 87 18.42 14.49 -0.10
C LEU A 87 19.59 13.83 0.61
N SER A 88 20.53 13.24 -0.15
CA SER A 88 21.75 12.67 0.43
C SER A 88 22.56 13.72 1.19
N SER A 89 22.67 14.94 0.67
CA SER A 89 23.42 16.02 1.32
C SER A 89 22.73 16.51 2.59
N LEU A 90 21.40 16.70 2.53
CA LEU A 90 20.56 17.09 3.67
C LEU A 90 20.75 16.11 4.85
N PHE A 91 20.53 14.82 4.59
CA PHE A 91 20.65 13.80 5.63
C PHE A 91 22.09 13.66 6.13
N THR A 92 23.10 13.89 5.29
CA THR A 92 24.49 13.87 5.75
C THR A 92 24.75 14.99 6.75
N TRP A 93 24.26 16.21 6.50
CA TRP A 93 24.46 17.33 7.41
C TRP A 93 23.63 17.21 8.69
N TYR A 94 22.41 16.65 8.64
CA TYR A 94 21.69 16.24 9.85
C TYR A 94 22.53 15.25 10.67
N GLY A 95 23.08 14.22 10.02
CA GLY A 95 23.97 13.26 10.64
C GLY A 95 25.14 13.95 11.34
N LYS A 96 25.85 14.85 10.66
CA LYS A 96 27.00 15.58 11.23
C LYS A 96 26.61 16.50 12.38
N ASN A 97 25.44 17.13 12.32
CA ASN A 97 24.96 18.00 13.40
C ASN A 97 24.61 17.17 14.65
N TYR A 98 23.85 16.09 14.47
CA TYR A 98 23.48 15.20 15.57
C TYR A 98 24.68 14.54 16.22
N TYR A 99 25.69 14.16 15.44
CA TYR A 99 26.97 13.71 16.00
C TYR A 99 27.63 14.79 16.86
N ALA A 100 27.69 16.03 16.36
CA ALA A 100 28.31 17.12 17.08
C ALA A 100 27.63 17.45 18.41
N LEU A 101 26.34 17.12 18.54
CA LEU A 101 25.51 17.30 19.74
C LEU A 101 25.39 16.03 20.60
N GLY A 102 26.03 14.92 20.21
CA GLY A 102 26.05 13.67 20.98
C GLY A 102 24.92 12.67 20.66
N PHE A 103 23.98 13.01 19.78
CA PHE A 103 22.88 12.12 19.35
C PHE A 103 23.35 11.09 18.32
N THR A 104 24.20 10.16 18.75
CA THR A 104 24.96 9.28 17.85
C THR A 104 24.10 8.29 17.09
N GLU A 105 23.04 7.76 17.71
CA GLU A 105 22.07 6.87 17.05
C GLU A 105 21.32 7.61 15.93
N LYS A 106 20.72 8.77 16.25
CA LYS A 106 20.04 9.63 15.27
C LYS A 106 20.97 10.10 14.16
N SER A 107 22.23 10.34 14.48
CA SER A 107 23.25 10.62 13.48
C SER A 107 23.44 9.45 12.51
N ASN A 108 23.56 8.22 13.03
CA ASN A 108 23.70 7.01 12.21
C ASN A 108 22.45 6.71 11.38
N GLU A 109 21.24 6.90 11.91
CA GLU A 109 19.99 6.80 11.16
C GLU A 109 20.01 7.74 9.93
N ASN A 110 20.44 8.99 10.12
CA ASN A 110 20.53 9.97 9.05
C ASN A 110 21.61 9.62 8.03
N TYR A 111 22.77 9.13 8.45
CA TYR A 111 23.76 8.62 7.49
C TYR A 111 23.24 7.42 6.69
N ASN A 112 22.41 6.56 7.28
CA ASN A 112 21.78 5.44 6.54
C ASN A 112 20.79 5.96 5.49
N LYS A 113 19.97 6.98 5.82
CA LYS A 113 19.13 7.69 4.85
C LYS A 113 19.97 8.32 3.73
N ALA A 114 21.07 8.98 4.09
CA ALA A 114 21.99 9.57 3.13
C ALA A 114 22.59 8.54 2.18
N LEU A 115 23.04 7.37 2.68
CA LEU A 115 23.56 6.29 1.85
C LEU A 115 22.50 5.78 0.86
N LYS A 116 21.27 5.57 1.33
CA LYS A 116 20.15 5.13 0.47
C LYS A 116 19.96 6.05 -0.73
N GLU A 117 20.03 7.36 -0.51
CA GLU A 117 19.90 8.36 -1.58
C GLU A 117 21.16 8.44 -2.45
N ALA A 118 22.36 8.41 -1.85
CA ALA A 118 23.63 8.39 -2.58
C ALA A 118 23.74 7.21 -3.56
N PHE A 119 23.17 6.05 -3.22
CA PHE A 119 23.16 4.89 -4.12
C PHE A 119 22.32 5.08 -5.38
N LYS A 120 21.33 5.98 -5.38
CA LYS A 120 20.50 6.33 -6.54
C LYS A 120 21.19 7.28 -7.52
N LEU A 121 22.33 7.87 -7.15
CA LEU A 121 23.06 8.78 -8.02
C LEU A 121 23.59 8.06 -9.27
N LYS A 122 23.30 8.64 -10.45
CA LYS A 122 23.75 8.13 -11.75
C LYS A 122 25.18 8.53 -12.06
N ASP A 123 25.58 9.76 -11.75
CA ASP A 123 26.95 10.23 -11.96
C ASP A 123 27.92 9.51 -11.00
N LYS A 124 28.84 8.72 -11.59
CA LYS A 124 29.75 7.87 -10.82
C LYS A 124 30.68 8.67 -9.93
N LYS A 125 31.18 9.83 -10.40
CA LYS A 125 32.14 10.67 -9.67
C LYS A 125 31.47 11.35 -8.48
N GLN A 126 30.29 11.91 -8.68
CA GLN A 126 29.46 12.50 -7.64
C GLN A 126 29.06 11.45 -6.60
N LYS A 127 28.63 10.26 -7.06
CA LYS A 127 28.31 9.13 -6.17
C LYS A 127 29.49 8.73 -5.30
N GLN A 128 30.68 8.57 -5.89
CA GLN A 128 31.90 8.24 -5.14
C GLN A 128 32.23 9.32 -4.11
N LYS A 129 32.20 10.60 -4.49
CA LYS A 129 32.44 11.71 -3.56
C LYS A 129 31.46 11.72 -2.39
N GLN A 130 30.17 11.51 -2.66
CA GLN A 130 29.13 11.47 -1.63
C GLN A 130 29.30 10.27 -0.70
N LEU A 131 29.55 9.07 -1.26
CA LEU A 131 29.77 7.85 -0.47
C LEU A 131 31.04 7.94 0.39
N HIS A 132 32.13 8.48 -0.16
CA HIS A 132 33.37 8.75 0.57
C HIS A 132 33.10 9.61 1.81
N PHE A 133 32.42 10.74 1.62
CA PHE A 133 32.09 11.66 2.71
C PHE A 133 31.19 11.03 3.78
N ILE A 134 30.18 10.26 3.38
CA ILE A 134 29.27 9.60 4.33
C ILE A 134 30.00 8.49 5.10
N TYR A 135 30.80 7.65 4.44
CA TYR A 135 31.56 6.60 5.10
C TYR A 135 32.59 7.16 6.08
N GLY A 136 33.32 8.22 5.70
CA GLY A 136 34.21 8.91 6.64
C GLY A 136 33.47 9.47 7.86
N SER A 137 32.27 10.03 7.66
CA SER A 137 31.45 10.54 8.76
C SER A 137 30.90 9.43 9.67
N LYS A 138 30.47 8.28 9.10
CA LYS A 138 30.04 7.11 9.88
C LYS A 138 31.20 6.50 10.69
N ALA A 139 32.39 6.43 10.12
CA ALA A 139 33.57 5.94 10.84
C ALA A 139 33.82 6.74 12.13
N VAL A 140 33.75 8.08 12.04
CA VAL A 140 33.90 8.96 13.20
C VAL A 140 32.82 8.71 14.26
N ASN A 141 31.55 8.49 13.86
CA ASN A 141 30.48 8.11 14.79
C ASN A 141 30.76 6.81 15.53
N PHE A 142 31.14 5.75 14.82
CA PHE A 142 31.39 4.45 15.45
C PHE A 142 32.61 4.48 16.38
N GLY A 143 33.59 5.35 16.08
CA GLY A 143 34.68 5.64 17.01
C GLY A 143 34.19 6.19 18.35
N LEU A 144 33.18 7.07 18.36
CA LEU A 144 32.57 7.59 19.60
C LEU A 144 31.80 6.52 20.36
N LEU A 145 31.11 5.62 19.65
CA LEU A 145 30.43 4.45 20.24
C LEU A 145 31.40 3.38 20.73
N LYS A 146 32.71 3.54 20.48
CA LYS A 146 33.75 2.52 20.73
C LYS A 146 33.50 1.20 19.97
N ASP A 147 32.69 1.23 18.91
CA ASP A 147 32.49 0.12 17.99
C ASP A 147 33.59 0.15 16.93
N ASN A 148 34.66 -0.56 17.26
CA ASN A 148 35.92 -0.48 16.53
C ASN A 148 35.87 -1.21 15.20
N ASP A 149 35.07 -2.27 15.11
CA ASP A 149 34.93 -3.06 13.89
C ASP A 149 34.15 -2.28 12.84
N SER A 150 33.03 -1.67 13.24
CA SER A 150 32.26 -0.77 12.37
C SER A 150 33.09 0.46 11.98
N MET A 151 33.81 1.08 12.93
CA MET A 151 34.68 2.21 12.61
C MET A 151 35.71 1.84 11.55
N TYR A 152 36.48 0.77 11.78
CA TYR A 152 37.49 0.27 10.86
C TYR A 152 36.90 -0.03 9.47
N TYR A 153 35.77 -0.73 9.42
CA TYR A 153 35.07 -1.04 8.19
C TYR A 153 34.71 0.21 7.37
N TYR A 154 34.13 1.23 8.00
CA TYR A 154 33.73 2.44 7.30
C TYR A 154 34.92 3.32 6.91
N VAL A 155 36.00 3.38 7.72
CA VAL A 155 37.24 4.06 7.30
C VAL A 155 37.81 3.39 6.06
N HIS A 156 37.88 2.05 6.03
CA HIS A 156 38.39 1.32 4.88
C HIS A 156 37.53 1.50 3.63
N LYS A 157 36.20 1.55 3.78
CA LYS A 157 35.30 1.87 2.66
C LYS A 157 35.56 3.27 2.09
N ALA A 158 35.72 4.28 2.95
CA ALA A 158 36.07 5.62 2.51
C ALA A 158 37.44 5.62 1.81
N TYR A 159 38.46 5.02 2.44
CA TYR A 159 39.82 4.94 1.92
C TYR A 159 39.88 4.27 0.54
N LYS A 160 39.15 3.18 0.32
CA LYS A 160 39.09 2.48 -0.98
C LYS A 160 38.50 3.33 -2.09
N ILE A 161 37.58 4.25 -1.78
CA ILE A 161 36.99 5.16 -2.76
C ILE A 161 37.96 6.27 -3.12
N SER A 162 38.51 6.94 -2.10
CA SER A 162 39.45 8.04 -2.26
C SER A 162 40.37 8.08 -1.04
N PRO A 163 41.62 7.61 -1.15
CA PRO A 163 42.60 7.77 -0.09
C PRO A 163 42.86 9.27 0.15
N ARG A 164 42.60 9.77 1.36
CA ARG A 164 43.04 11.10 1.79
C ARG A 164 43.78 11.03 3.11
N VAL A 165 44.40 12.16 3.47
CA VAL A 165 45.12 12.32 4.73
C VAL A 165 44.20 12.01 5.91
N VAL A 166 42.96 12.47 5.88
CA VAL A 166 41.97 12.22 6.95
C VAL A 166 41.74 10.72 7.18
N GLU A 167 41.48 9.91 6.16
CA GLU A 167 41.26 8.47 6.37
C GLU A 167 42.54 7.75 6.82
N ALA A 168 43.69 8.12 6.26
CA ALA A 168 44.98 7.55 6.69
C ALA A 168 45.27 7.84 8.17
N THR A 169 45.06 9.08 8.61
CA THR A 169 45.22 9.45 10.03
C THR A 169 44.18 8.80 10.94
N ASN A 170 42.95 8.57 10.48
CA ASN A 170 41.96 7.80 11.25
C ASN A 170 42.41 6.34 11.45
N LEU A 171 43.03 5.72 10.43
CA LEU A 171 43.63 4.38 10.57
C LEU A 171 44.82 4.42 11.53
N THR A 172 45.68 5.44 11.46
CA THR A 172 46.75 5.63 12.46
C THR A 172 46.19 5.65 13.88
N ASP A 173 45.13 6.43 14.14
CA ASP A 173 44.51 6.50 15.46
C ASP A 173 43.96 5.15 15.93
N TYR A 174 43.28 4.42 15.04
CA TYR A 174 42.78 3.07 15.32
C TYR A 174 43.90 2.13 15.79
N PHE A 175 45.05 2.15 15.11
CA PHE A 175 46.17 1.29 15.48
C PHE A 175 46.87 1.73 16.77
N ILE A 176 46.91 3.04 17.06
CA ILE A 176 47.39 3.57 18.34
C ILE A 176 46.49 3.12 19.50
N THR A 177 45.18 3.37 19.38
CA THR A 177 44.24 3.28 20.50
C THR A 177 43.72 1.86 20.71
N GLN A 178 43.30 1.19 19.64
CA GLN A 178 42.57 -0.07 19.74
C GLN A 178 43.46 -1.29 19.60
N LYS A 179 44.39 -1.26 18.63
CA LYS A 179 45.31 -2.38 18.40
C LYS A 179 46.62 -2.26 19.17
N LYS A 180 46.95 -1.07 19.68
CA LYS A 180 48.22 -0.76 20.35
C LYS A 180 49.43 -1.24 19.53
N ASN A 181 49.35 -1.08 18.20
CA ASN A 181 50.33 -1.55 17.23
C ASN A 181 51.06 -0.37 16.61
N LYS A 182 52.32 -0.16 17.02
CA LYS A 182 53.15 0.98 16.60
C LYS A 182 53.49 0.93 15.12
N ASP A 183 53.82 -0.24 14.59
CA ASP A 183 54.29 -0.39 13.21
C ASP A 183 53.17 -0.12 12.21
N SER A 184 51.97 -0.63 12.48
CA SER A 184 50.79 -0.35 11.65
C SER A 184 50.39 1.12 11.77
N ALA A 185 50.42 1.71 12.97
CA ALA A 185 50.15 3.13 13.14
C ALA A 185 51.13 4.00 12.34
N LYS A 186 52.43 3.66 12.37
CA LYS A 186 53.47 4.34 11.59
C LYS A 186 53.28 4.16 10.09
N PHE A 187 52.95 2.97 9.63
CA PHE A 187 52.68 2.70 8.22
C PHE A 187 51.58 3.63 7.68
N TYR A 188 50.45 3.74 8.38
CA TYR A 188 49.37 4.63 7.95
C TYR A 188 49.71 6.12 8.12
N LEU A 189 50.55 6.47 9.11
CA LEU A 189 51.03 7.85 9.27
C LEU A 189 51.93 8.26 8.10
N ASP A 190 52.79 7.36 7.62
CA ASP A 190 53.66 7.59 6.45
C ASP A 190 52.85 7.69 5.16
N LYS A 191 51.77 6.90 5.05
CA LYS A 191 50.80 7.08 3.96
C LYS A 191 50.13 8.44 4.04
N ALA A 192 49.74 8.89 5.23
CA ALA A 192 49.15 10.22 5.43
C ALA A 192 50.13 11.33 5.03
N GLU A 193 51.41 11.21 5.37
CA GLU A 193 52.45 12.16 5.00
C GLU A 193 52.66 12.20 3.47
N SER A 194 52.73 11.04 2.81
CA SER A 194 52.85 10.97 1.36
C SER A 194 51.65 11.57 0.64
N LEU A 195 50.45 11.44 1.20
CA LEU A 195 49.23 12.06 0.67
C LEU A 195 49.24 13.57 0.90
N LEU A 196 49.72 14.03 2.06
CA LEU A 196 49.82 15.44 2.39
C LEU A 196 50.70 16.21 1.40
N LYS A 197 51.83 15.63 0.97
CA LYS A 197 52.73 16.23 -0.05
C LYS A 197 52.03 16.53 -1.39
N LYS A 198 50.92 15.86 -1.66
CA LYS A 198 50.10 16.03 -2.88
C LYS A 198 48.81 16.82 -2.62
N SER A 199 48.53 17.16 -1.37
CA SER A 199 47.31 17.83 -0.98
C SER A 199 47.47 19.35 -1.07
N THR A 200 46.43 20.00 -1.59
CA THR A 200 46.30 21.46 -1.55
C THR A 200 45.39 21.91 -0.41
N GLU A 201 44.89 20.98 0.41
CA GLU A 201 43.92 21.25 1.47
C GLU A 201 44.65 21.56 2.79
N THR A 202 44.50 22.79 3.29
CA THR A 202 45.03 23.21 4.60
C THR A 202 44.50 22.36 5.76
N PHE A 203 43.28 21.83 5.63
CA PHE A 203 42.71 20.92 6.63
C PHE A 203 43.49 19.60 6.75
N ASP A 204 44.04 19.10 5.64
CA ASP A 204 44.85 17.89 5.67
C ASP A 204 46.14 18.13 6.48
N TYR A 205 46.75 19.32 6.34
CA TYR A 205 47.91 19.72 7.16
C TYR A 205 47.57 19.73 8.66
N LEU A 206 46.44 20.32 9.04
CA LEU A 206 45.99 20.35 10.43
C LEU A 206 45.85 18.94 11.01
N VAL A 207 45.12 18.07 10.30
CA VAL A 207 44.79 16.72 10.76
C VAL A 207 46.04 15.83 10.82
N PHE A 208 46.92 15.93 9.82
CA PHE A 208 48.20 15.24 9.82
C PHE A 208 49.08 15.61 11.02
N ASN A 209 49.23 16.91 11.28
CA ASN A 209 50.05 17.38 12.41
C ASN A 209 49.44 16.92 13.74
N TYR A 210 48.12 17.01 13.91
CA TYR A 210 47.45 16.51 15.12
C TYR A 210 47.71 15.01 15.33
N MET A 211 47.57 14.20 14.28
CA MET A 211 47.76 12.76 14.38
C MET A 211 49.22 12.36 14.60
N SER A 212 50.16 13.09 13.99
CA SER A 212 51.59 12.93 14.24
C SER A 212 51.92 13.21 15.71
N GLY A 213 51.36 14.29 16.28
CA GLY A 213 51.47 14.60 17.71
C GLY A 213 51.00 13.43 18.58
N ARG A 214 49.82 12.87 18.28
CA ARG A 214 49.28 11.69 18.99
C ARG A 214 50.18 10.46 18.88
N TYR A 215 50.72 10.19 17.69
CA TYR A 215 51.64 9.06 17.47
C TYR A 215 52.93 9.21 18.29
N TYR A 216 53.58 10.38 18.25
CA TYR A 216 54.82 10.60 19.01
C TYR A 216 54.59 10.64 20.52
N LYS A 217 53.45 11.16 20.98
CA LYS A 217 53.01 11.06 22.38
C LYS A 217 52.87 9.61 22.81
N TYR A 218 52.20 8.77 22.00
CA TYR A 218 52.09 7.33 22.24
C TYR A 218 53.46 6.62 22.26
N LYS A 219 54.44 7.12 21.52
CA LYS A 219 55.82 6.62 21.54
C LYS A 219 56.65 7.11 22.74
N GLY A 220 56.14 8.06 23.54
CA GLY A 220 56.88 8.72 24.62
C GLY A 220 57.83 9.84 24.14
N GLU A 221 57.81 10.21 22.86
CA GLU A 221 58.65 11.28 22.30
C GLU A 221 57.97 12.64 22.45
N TYR A 222 57.84 13.11 23.69
CA TYR A 222 57.05 14.29 24.05
C TYR A 222 57.48 15.58 23.33
N SER A 223 58.77 15.84 23.16
CA SER A 223 59.23 17.05 22.46
C SER A 223 58.79 17.08 21.00
N LYS A 224 58.85 15.94 20.30
CA LYS A 224 58.34 15.84 18.92
C LYS A 224 56.82 15.97 18.89
N ALA A 225 56.14 15.33 19.85
CA ALA A 225 54.69 15.42 19.95
C ALA A 225 54.21 16.87 20.12
N LEU A 226 54.87 17.65 20.99
CA LEU A 226 54.58 19.06 21.20
C LEU A 226 54.76 19.88 19.92
N ALA A 227 55.87 19.71 19.18
CA ALA A 227 56.09 20.43 17.93
C ALA A 227 54.97 20.17 16.89
N PHE A 228 54.53 18.92 16.77
CA PHE A 228 53.41 18.57 15.89
C PHE A 228 52.07 19.12 16.38
N TYR A 229 51.81 19.10 17.70
CA TYR A 229 50.59 19.71 18.25
C TYR A 229 50.59 21.24 18.12
N GLU A 230 51.74 21.90 18.23
CA GLU A 230 51.87 23.34 18.02
C GLU A 230 51.53 23.73 16.57
N ASN A 231 52.07 23.00 15.59
CA ASN A 231 51.71 23.17 14.17
C ASN A 231 50.21 22.98 13.92
N SER A 232 49.60 21.96 14.55
CA SER A 232 48.15 21.71 14.44
C SER A 232 47.33 22.79 15.14
N LEU A 233 47.80 23.28 16.29
CA LEU A 233 47.17 24.34 17.05
C LEU A 233 47.16 25.64 16.24
N GLU A 234 48.31 26.06 15.71
CA GLU A 234 48.44 27.26 14.87
C GLU A 234 47.50 27.18 13.65
N ALA A 235 47.54 26.05 12.93
CA ALA A 235 46.62 25.81 11.83
C ALA A 235 45.15 25.92 12.30
N SER A 236 44.78 25.25 13.40
CA SER A 236 43.40 25.27 13.89
C SER A 236 42.90 26.66 14.32
N MET A 237 43.79 27.52 14.84
CA MET A 237 43.46 28.91 15.16
C MET A 237 43.26 29.75 13.91
N ARG A 238 44.18 29.65 12.93
CA ARG A 238 44.06 30.33 11.63
C ARG A 238 42.76 29.96 10.91
N MET A 239 42.42 28.67 10.93
CA MET A 239 41.20 28.12 10.34
C MET A 239 39.92 28.45 11.14
N LYS A 240 40.04 29.11 12.30
CA LYS A 240 38.92 29.40 13.22
C LYS A 240 38.11 28.14 13.58
N ARG A 241 38.80 27.05 13.91
CA ARG A 241 38.21 25.74 14.25
C ARG A 241 38.28 25.45 15.76
N PRO A 242 37.32 25.95 16.57
CA PRO A 242 37.42 25.90 18.03
C PRO A 242 37.50 24.47 18.59
N LYS A 243 36.83 23.49 17.97
CA LYS A 243 36.93 22.07 18.37
C LYS A 243 38.36 21.52 18.23
N ASN A 244 39.07 21.90 17.18
CA ASN A 244 40.45 21.43 16.95
C ASN A 244 41.44 22.16 17.88
N VAL A 245 41.24 23.46 18.11
CA VAL A 245 42.00 24.25 19.11
C VAL A 245 41.87 23.62 20.49
N MET A 246 40.63 23.31 20.90
CA MET A 246 40.34 22.68 22.19
C MET A 246 41.05 21.32 22.34
N LYS A 247 41.03 20.46 21.31
CA LYS A 247 41.73 19.17 21.34
C LYS A 247 43.24 19.33 21.52
N ASN A 248 43.86 20.24 20.78
CA ASN A 248 45.30 20.51 20.90
C ASN A 248 45.66 21.01 22.31
N TYR A 249 44.90 21.95 22.88
CA TYR A 249 45.14 22.40 24.25
C TYR A 249 45.10 21.27 25.28
N LYS A 250 44.11 20.37 25.16
CA LYS A 250 44.00 19.19 26.04
C LYS A 250 45.22 18.29 25.91
N ASP A 251 45.61 17.93 24.69
CA ASP A 251 46.72 17.01 24.46
C ASP A 251 48.08 17.58 24.88
N ILE A 252 48.29 18.89 24.68
CA ILE A 252 49.48 19.62 25.13
C ILE A 252 49.54 19.67 26.66
N ALA A 253 48.42 19.98 27.32
CA ALA A 253 48.33 19.98 28.78
C ALA A 253 48.68 18.60 29.38
N GLU A 254 48.17 17.52 28.78
CA GLU A 254 48.47 16.15 29.19
C GLU A 254 49.97 15.80 29.04
N ILE A 255 50.64 16.30 28.00
CA ILE A 255 52.09 16.10 27.85
C ILE A 255 52.84 16.85 28.96
N TYR A 256 52.56 18.13 29.18
CA TYR A 256 53.25 18.90 30.22
C TYR A 256 52.99 18.32 31.62
N SER A 257 51.79 17.80 31.87
CA SER A 257 51.48 17.07 33.10
C SER A 257 52.32 15.80 33.23
N SER A 258 52.49 15.03 32.14
CA SER A 258 53.34 13.83 32.11
C SER A 258 54.83 14.13 32.32
N GLN A 259 55.26 15.36 32.04
CA GLN A 259 56.61 15.87 32.29
C GLN A 259 56.77 16.53 33.66
N ASN A 260 55.75 16.48 34.54
CA ASN A 260 55.68 17.19 35.82
C ASN A 260 55.83 18.72 35.71
N ASN A 261 55.59 19.30 34.52
CA ASN A 261 55.54 20.75 34.33
C ASN A 261 54.14 21.27 34.66
N VAL A 262 53.85 21.39 35.95
CA VAL A 262 52.53 21.78 36.48
C VAL A 262 52.09 23.16 35.97
N TYR A 263 53.03 24.12 35.85
CA TYR A 263 52.72 25.48 35.39
C TYR A 263 52.16 25.47 33.96
N LYS A 264 52.89 24.90 33.00
CA LYS A 264 52.43 24.84 31.61
C LYS A 264 51.21 23.94 31.46
N ALA A 265 51.14 22.82 32.19
CA ALA A 265 49.95 21.97 32.18
C ALA A 265 48.69 22.75 32.56
N ASN A 266 48.75 23.53 33.64
CA ASN A 266 47.63 24.34 34.11
C ASN A 266 47.28 25.48 33.14
N GLU A 267 48.28 26.13 32.53
CA GLU A 267 48.05 27.17 31.52
C GLU A 267 47.21 26.64 30.34
N TYR A 268 47.61 25.52 29.75
CA TYR A 268 46.90 24.91 28.63
C TYR A 268 45.55 24.32 29.06
N LEU A 269 45.45 23.76 30.27
CA LEU A 269 44.19 23.26 30.83
C LEU A 269 43.16 24.37 31.04
N LEU A 270 43.59 25.56 31.47
CA LEU A 270 42.71 26.73 31.60
C LEU A 270 42.20 27.20 30.23
N LYS A 271 43.09 27.26 29.23
CA LYS A 271 42.71 27.58 27.84
C LYS A 271 41.70 26.56 27.29
N TYR A 272 41.92 25.26 27.54
CA TYR A 272 40.97 24.20 27.20
C TYR A 272 39.62 24.39 27.87
N THR A 273 39.60 24.62 29.19
CA THR A 273 38.38 24.72 29.99
C THR A 273 37.52 25.91 29.56
N LYS A 274 38.12 27.09 29.39
CA LYS A 274 37.43 28.29 28.91
C LYS A 274 36.76 28.06 27.55
N LEU A 275 37.46 27.39 26.63
CA LEU A 275 36.92 27.11 25.31
C LEU A 275 35.85 26.00 25.34
N ARG A 276 36.03 24.96 26.17
CA ARG A 276 35.05 23.90 26.38
C ARG A 276 33.74 24.47 26.91
N ASP A 277 33.80 25.33 27.92
CA ASP A 277 32.60 25.87 28.57
C ASP A 277 31.80 26.77 27.61
N SER A 278 32.49 27.62 26.85
CA SER A 278 31.87 28.42 25.78
C SER A 278 31.21 27.57 24.69
N LEU A 279 31.81 26.42 24.32
CA LEU A 279 31.20 25.50 23.37
C LEU A 279 30.02 24.73 23.97
N ALA A 280 30.11 24.35 25.25
CA ALA A 280 29.07 23.61 25.95
C ALA A 280 27.78 24.45 26.07
N GLU A 281 27.91 25.73 26.42
CA GLU A 281 26.77 26.66 26.51
C GLU A 281 26.01 26.76 25.18
N ASN A 282 26.74 26.98 24.07
CA ASN A 282 26.14 27.00 22.73
C ASN A 282 25.47 25.67 22.34
N ASN A 283 26.04 24.54 22.79
CA ASN A 283 25.48 23.22 22.50
C ASN A 283 24.15 22.95 23.24
N ILE A 284 23.95 23.50 24.44
CA ILE A 284 22.71 23.27 25.22
C ILE A 284 21.49 23.76 24.44
N ILE A 285 21.56 24.96 23.86
CA ILE A 285 20.49 25.54 23.04
C ILE A 285 20.21 24.64 21.83
N ALA A 286 21.28 24.18 21.16
CA ALA A 286 21.17 23.29 20.00
C ALA A 286 20.58 21.91 20.35
N ILE A 287 20.93 21.36 21.52
CA ILE A 287 20.38 20.10 22.06
C ILE A 287 18.88 20.25 22.29
N GLN A 288 18.44 21.29 23.01
CA GLN A 288 17.02 21.53 23.28
C GLN A 288 16.21 21.72 21.99
N ALA A 289 16.73 22.49 21.03
CA ALA A 289 16.09 22.66 19.73
C ALA A 289 15.98 21.32 18.95
N THR A 290 17.01 20.48 19.05
CA THR A 290 17.03 19.15 18.42
C THR A 290 16.03 18.19 19.07
N GLU A 291 15.96 18.14 20.39
CA GLU A 291 14.99 17.32 21.13
C GLU A 291 13.55 17.73 20.79
N LYS A 292 13.29 19.04 20.75
CA LYS A 292 11.98 19.57 20.32
C LYS A 292 11.64 19.13 18.90
N LYS A 293 12.61 19.12 17.98
CA LYS A 293 12.40 18.58 16.62
C LYS A 293 12.03 17.10 16.66
N PHE A 294 12.77 16.27 17.41
CA PHE A 294 12.48 14.84 17.51
C PHE A 294 11.08 14.56 18.04
N ILE A 295 10.66 15.26 19.09
CA ILE A 295 9.31 15.15 19.65
C ILE A 295 8.25 15.51 18.59
N ASN A 296 8.47 16.58 17.84
CA ASN A 296 7.55 17.00 16.79
C ASN A 296 7.49 16.01 15.61
N ASP A 297 8.65 15.48 15.19
CA ASP A 297 8.73 14.47 14.13
C ASP A 297 8.00 13.19 14.53
N GLU A 298 8.17 12.74 15.77
CA GLU A 298 7.49 11.57 16.32
C GLU A 298 5.97 11.79 16.40
N LYS A 299 5.53 12.96 16.89
CA LYS A 299 4.10 13.34 16.89
C LYS A 299 3.50 13.32 15.48
N LYS A 300 4.20 13.90 14.49
CA LYS A 300 3.77 13.92 13.09
C LYS A 300 3.71 12.50 12.50
N GLN A 301 4.69 11.65 12.82
CA GLN A 301 4.70 10.26 12.40
C GLN A 301 3.53 9.45 13.01
N ASN A 302 3.24 9.65 14.29
CA ASN A 302 2.12 9.00 14.97
C ASN A 302 0.77 9.47 14.40
N GLN A 303 0.60 10.78 14.18
CA GLN A 303 -0.58 11.32 13.51
C GLN A 303 -0.77 10.73 12.11
N ASN A 304 0.28 10.70 11.30
CA ASN A 304 0.22 10.10 9.95
C ASN A 304 -0.09 8.60 9.99
N SER A 305 0.42 7.87 10.98
CA SER A 305 0.14 6.44 11.15
C SER A 305 -1.32 6.20 11.53
N ASN A 306 -1.86 7.01 12.44
CA ASN A 306 -3.28 6.98 12.80
C ASN A 306 -4.18 7.32 11.60
N MET A 307 -3.83 8.33 10.80
CA MET A 307 -4.57 8.67 9.57
C MET A 307 -4.60 7.50 8.58
N LYS A 308 -3.48 6.79 8.37
CA LYS A 308 -3.47 5.59 7.52
C LYS A 308 -4.40 4.50 8.04
N LEU A 309 -4.44 4.28 9.36
CA LEU A 309 -5.36 3.33 9.98
C LEU A 309 -6.82 3.74 9.74
N TYR A 310 -7.17 5.03 9.88
CA TYR A 310 -8.53 5.51 9.59
C TYR A 310 -8.93 5.31 8.13
N TYR A 311 -8.02 5.53 7.16
CA TYR A 311 -8.31 5.25 5.75
C TYR A 311 -8.56 3.76 5.49
N LEU A 312 -7.80 2.87 6.15
CA LEU A 312 -8.02 1.42 6.04
C LEU A 312 -9.37 1.01 6.63
N LEU A 313 -9.73 1.53 7.81
CA LEU A 313 -11.02 1.26 8.45
C LEU A 313 -12.19 1.80 7.62
N GLY A 314 -12.06 3.01 7.06
CA GLY A 314 -13.07 3.59 6.17
C GLY A 314 -13.26 2.77 4.89
N GLY A 315 -12.17 2.28 4.29
CA GLY A 315 -12.21 1.39 3.12
C GLY A 315 -12.90 0.05 3.41
N LEU A 316 -12.61 -0.56 4.57
CA LEU A 316 -13.28 -1.79 5.02
C LEU A 316 -14.79 -1.56 5.22
N PHE A 317 -15.17 -0.46 5.86
CA PHE A 317 -16.58 -0.11 6.09
C PHE A 317 -17.34 0.10 4.77
N LEU A 318 -16.74 0.81 3.81
CA LEU A 318 -17.27 0.96 2.45
C LEU A 318 -17.43 -0.39 1.74
N GLY A 319 -16.45 -1.29 1.88
CA GLY A 319 -16.52 -2.65 1.34
C GLY A 319 -17.70 -3.44 1.91
N VAL A 320 -17.95 -3.36 3.22
CA VAL A 320 -19.10 -4.01 3.87
C VAL A 320 -20.43 -3.44 3.36
N ILE A 321 -20.53 -2.11 3.21
CA ILE A 321 -21.73 -1.47 2.65
C ILE A 321 -22.00 -1.95 1.22
N ILE A 322 -20.96 -2.04 0.38
CA ILE A 322 -21.09 -2.54 -0.99
C ILE A 322 -21.56 -3.99 -0.98
N ILE A 323 -20.99 -4.85 -0.13
CA ILE A 323 -21.41 -6.26 -0.02
C ILE A 323 -22.88 -6.35 0.41
N ILE A 324 -23.29 -5.61 1.45
CA ILE A 324 -24.69 -5.57 1.90
C ILE A 324 -25.61 -5.09 0.77
N SER A 325 -25.22 -4.03 0.04
CA SER A 325 -26.01 -3.49 -1.07
C SER A 325 -26.17 -4.50 -2.21
N VAL A 326 -25.10 -5.22 -2.55
CA VAL A 326 -25.13 -6.29 -3.56
C VAL A 326 -26.01 -7.45 -3.11
N LEU A 327 -25.91 -7.87 -1.85
CA LEU A 327 -26.75 -8.93 -1.29
C LEU A 327 -28.23 -8.52 -1.28
N SER A 328 -28.54 -7.29 -0.85
CA SER A 328 -29.90 -6.74 -0.87
C SER A 328 -30.45 -6.62 -2.29
N PHE A 329 -29.64 -6.18 -3.26
CA PHE A 329 -30.03 -6.09 -4.66
C PHE A 329 -30.28 -7.47 -5.27
N SER A 330 -29.39 -8.44 -5.01
CA SER A 330 -29.55 -9.82 -5.44
C SER A 330 -30.82 -10.44 -4.86
N HIS A 331 -31.08 -10.22 -3.57
CA HIS A 331 -32.30 -10.66 -2.90
C HIS A 331 -33.56 -10.02 -3.53
N TYR A 332 -33.54 -8.71 -3.75
CA TYR A 332 -34.61 -7.98 -4.42
C TYR A 332 -34.89 -8.54 -5.83
N MET A 333 -33.85 -8.75 -6.64
CA MET A 333 -33.98 -9.30 -7.99
C MET A 333 -34.52 -10.73 -7.99
N LYS A 334 -34.11 -11.56 -7.02
CA LYS A 334 -34.64 -12.93 -6.85
C LYS A 334 -36.13 -12.92 -6.52
N ASN A 335 -36.56 -12.03 -5.61
CA ASN A 335 -37.97 -11.89 -5.26
C ASN A 335 -38.81 -11.39 -6.47
N LYS A 336 -38.33 -10.37 -7.18
CA LYS A 336 -39.01 -9.86 -8.38
C LYS A 336 -39.16 -10.95 -9.47
N LYS A 337 -38.14 -11.80 -9.65
CA LYS A 337 -38.21 -12.95 -10.56
C LYS A 337 -39.23 -13.98 -10.09
N LYS A 338 -39.30 -14.26 -8.79
CA LYS A 338 -40.30 -15.16 -8.21
C LYS A 338 -41.72 -14.65 -8.46
N ASP A 339 -41.97 -13.37 -8.21
CA ASP A 339 -43.29 -12.75 -8.42
C ASP A 339 -43.69 -12.77 -9.90
N PHE A 340 -42.75 -12.49 -10.81
CA PHE A 340 -42.98 -12.60 -12.25
C PHE A 340 -43.37 -14.03 -12.67
N LEU A 341 -42.65 -15.04 -12.17
CA LEU A 341 -42.95 -16.45 -12.42
C LEU A 341 -44.30 -16.85 -11.83
N LEU A 342 -44.63 -16.36 -10.63
CA LEU A 342 -45.91 -16.61 -9.99
C LEU A 342 -47.06 -16.07 -10.84
N THR A 343 -46.98 -14.81 -11.27
CA THR A 343 -47.98 -14.16 -12.13
C THR A 343 -48.16 -14.90 -13.45
N LYS A 344 -47.05 -15.30 -14.09
CA LYS A 344 -47.08 -16.09 -15.33
C LYS A 344 -47.79 -17.44 -15.13
N ASN A 345 -47.47 -18.16 -14.06
CA ASN A 345 -48.08 -19.45 -13.75
C ASN A 345 -49.57 -19.31 -13.40
N THR A 346 -49.94 -18.29 -12.62
CA THR A 346 -51.35 -18.00 -12.28
C THR A 346 -52.16 -17.69 -13.54
N ALA A 347 -51.62 -16.89 -14.47
CA ALA A 347 -52.27 -16.61 -15.75
C ALA A 347 -52.46 -17.88 -16.60
N ALA A 348 -51.44 -18.76 -16.66
CA ALA A 348 -51.54 -20.03 -17.38
C ALA A 348 -52.61 -20.97 -16.78
N ILE A 349 -52.68 -21.06 -15.45
CA ILE A 349 -53.73 -21.83 -14.75
C ILE A 349 -55.11 -21.27 -15.05
N LEU A 350 -55.28 -19.94 -15.03
CA LEU A 350 -56.55 -19.30 -15.31
C LEU A 350 -57.03 -19.57 -16.75
N GLN A 351 -56.11 -19.52 -17.72
CA GLN A 351 -56.39 -19.83 -19.12
C GLN A 351 -56.80 -21.30 -19.30
N GLN A 352 -56.11 -22.22 -18.61
CA GLN A 352 -56.45 -23.63 -18.63
C GLN A 352 -57.83 -23.90 -18.02
N ASP A 353 -58.18 -23.25 -16.89
CA ASP A 353 -59.50 -23.37 -16.27
C ASP A 353 -60.62 -22.87 -17.20
N GLN A 354 -60.39 -21.75 -17.92
CA GLN A 354 -61.32 -21.26 -18.92
C GLN A 354 -61.54 -22.26 -20.06
N GLN A 355 -60.48 -22.89 -20.57
CA GLN A 355 -60.60 -23.92 -21.61
C GLN A 355 -61.40 -25.14 -21.12
N VAL A 356 -61.14 -25.60 -19.89
CA VAL A 356 -61.88 -26.72 -19.28
C VAL A 356 -63.36 -26.37 -19.13
N ARG A 357 -63.70 -25.16 -18.67
CA ARG A 357 -65.10 -24.71 -18.58
C ARG A 357 -65.78 -24.65 -19.95
N ALA A 358 -65.10 -24.14 -20.98
CA ALA A 358 -65.64 -24.07 -22.33
C ALA A 358 -65.91 -25.47 -22.92
N LEU A 359 -65.01 -26.43 -22.71
CA LEU A 359 -65.18 -27.82 -23.12
C LEU A 359 -66.36 -28.47 -22.38
N LYS A 360 -66.45 -28.31 -21.06
CA LYS A 360 -67.58 -28.83 -20.27
C LYS A 360 -68.93 -28.29 -20.75
N LYS A 361 -69.00 -27.00 -21.10
CA LYS A 361 -70.23 -26.38 -21.63
C LYS A 361 -70.63 -27.00 -22.97
N LYS A 362 -69.69 -27.14 -23.91
CA LYS A 362 -69.94 -27.77 -25.22
C LYS A 362 -70.43 -29.21 -25.09
N VAL A 363 -69.83 -30.00 -24.19
CA VAL A 363 -70.24 -31.38 -23.93
C VAL A 363 -71.68 -31.41 -23.40
N ASN A 364 -72.02 -30.55 -22.43
CA ASN A 364 -73.38 -30.49 -21.89
C ASN A 364 -74.42 -30.07 -22.95
N GLU A 365 -74.14 -29.05 -23.77
CA GLU A 365 -75.02 -28.60 -24.85
C GLU A 365 -75.30 -29.74 -25.86
N SER A 366 -74.25 -30.48 -26.27
CA SER A 366 -74.41 -31.63 -27.18
C SER A 366 -75.20 -32.79 -26.57
N PHE A 367 -75.10 -32.99 -25.25
CA PHE A 367 -75.85 -33.99 -24.52
C PHE A 367 -77.35 -33.64 -24.45
N GLU A 368 -77.67 -32.39 -24.10
CA GLU A 368 -79.05 -31.90 -24.01
C GLU A 368 -79.78 -31.96 -25.36
N GLU A 369 -79.08 -31.62 -26.44
CA GLU A 369 -79.62 -31.68 -27.81
C GLU A 369 -80.05 -33.11 -28.20
N VAL A 370 -79.19 -34.11 -27.97
CA VAL A 370 -79.51 -35.52 -28.25
C VAL A 370 -80.69 -36.03 -27.40
N ILE A 371 -80.74 -35.62 -26.13
CA ILE A 371 -81.86 -35.95 -25.24
C ILE A 371 -83.16 -35.34 -25.74
N GLN A 372 -83.14 -34.10 -26.25
CA GLN A 372 -84.33 -33.43 -26.76
C GLN A 372 -84.86 -34.11 -28.03
N LEU A 373 -83.99 -34.41 -29.00
CA LEU A 373 -84.35 -35.14 -30.21
C LEU A 373 -84.97 -36.51 -29.89
N ALA A 374 -84.46 -37.19 -28.86
CA ALA A 374 -85.00 -38.45 -28.37
C ALA A 374 -86.44 -38.29 -27.84
N LYS A 375 -86.69 -37.26 -27.04
CA LYS A 375 -88.02 -36.96 -26.45
C LYS A 375 -89.07 -36.62 -27.51
N GLU A 376 -88.65 -35.94 -28.57
CA GLU A 376 -89.52 -35.54 -29.69
C GLU A 376 -89.74 -36.67 -30.70
N ASN A 377 -89.02 -37.80 -30.57
CA ASN A 377 -89.01 -38.90 -31.52
C ASN A 377 -88.70 -38.42 -32.95
N SER A 378 -87.73 -37.50 -33.04
CA SER A 378 -87.32 -36.88 -34.30
C SER A 378 -86.56 -37.90 -35.18
N PRO A 379 -86.73 -37.87 -36.51
CA PRO A 379 -85.98 -38.71 -37.45
C PRO A 379 -84.45 -38.53 -37.34
N GLU A 380 -84.00 -37.35 -36.92
CA GLU A 380 -82.59 -36.96 -36.79
C GLU A 380 -81.92 -37.54 -35.54
N PHE A 381 -82.71 -38.02 -34.56
CA PHE A 381 -82.22 -38.53 -33.28
C PHE A 381 -81.08 -39.55 -33.44
N TRP A 382 -81.26 -40.54 -34.32
CA TRP A 382 -80.27 -41.61 -34.48
C TRP A 382 -78.96 -41.10 -35.07
N GLY A 383 -79.01 -40.20 -36.06
CA GLY A 383 -77.82 -39.59 -36.64
C GLY A 383 -77.07 -38.74 -35.62
N ARG A 384 -77.78 -37.86 -34.91
CA ARG A 384 -77.16 -36.99 -33.90
C ARG A 384 -76.60 -37.77 -32.71
N PHE A 385 -77.27 -38.83 -32.29
CA PHE A 385 -76.77 -39.72 -31.25
C PHE A 385 -75.45 -40.37 -31.66
N GLN A 386 -75.31 -40.83 -32.90
CA GLN A 386 -74.05 -41.39 -33.40
C GLN A 386 -72.93 -40.33 -33.52
N GLU A 387 -73.24 -39.06 -33.77
CA GLU A 387 -72.22 -38.01 -33.75
C GLU A 387 -71.70 -37.70 -32.35
N VAL A 388 -72.58 -37.71 -31.35
CA VAL A 388 -72.21 -37.44 -29.94
C VAL A 388 -71.59 -38.68 -29.28
N TYR A 389 -71.98 -39.89 -29.70
CA TYR A 389 -71.46 -41.16 -29.21
C TYR A 389 -70.97 -42.06 -30.37
N PRO A 390 -69.88 -41.67 -31.07
CA PRO A 390 -69.42 -42.33 -32.30
C PRO A 390 -69.09 -43.81 -32.10
N GLU A 391 -68.55 -44.16 -30.95
CA GLU A 391 -68.14 -45.53 -30.65
C GLU A 391 -69.30 -46.45 -30.27
N PHE A 392 -70.46 -45.91 -29.86
CA PHE A 392 -71.55 -46.72 -29.30
C PHE A 392 -72.07 -47.79 -30.27
N ARG A 393 -72.29 -47.40 -31.53
CA ARG A 393 -72.83 -48.32 -32.55
C ARG A 393 -71.86 -49.48 -32.79
N GLU A 394 -70.57 -49.18 -32.90
CA GLU A 394 -69.54 -50.18 -33.14
C GLU A 394 -69.49 -51.18 -31.98
N ARG A 395 -69.47 -50.69 -30.74
CA ARG A 395 -69.46 -51.55 -29.54
C ARG A 395 -70.69 -52.44 -29.43
N ILE A 396 -71.88 -51.94 -29.76
CA ILE A 396 -73.12 -52.74 -29.76
C ILE A 396 -73.13 -53.79 -30.89
N LEU A 397 -72.66 -53.44 -32.09
CA LEU A 397 -72.66 -54.36 -33.24
C LEU A 397 -71.58 -55.45 -33.14
N ILE A 398 -70.49 -55.22 -32.40
CA ILE A 398 -69.50 -56.26 -32.07
C ILE A 398 -70.17 -57.41 -31.29
N ILE A 399 -71.13 -57.10 -30.41
CA ILE A 399 -71.82 -58.08 -29.57
C ILE A 399 -72.88 -58.86 -30.38
N ASN A 400 -73.66 -58.16 -31.21
CA ASN A 400 -74.63 -58.80 -32.09
C ASN A 400 -74.71 -58.06 -33.45
N PRO A 401 -74.03 -58.59 -34.50
CA PRO A 401 -74.00 -57.97 -35.82
C PRO A 401 -75.37 -57.91 -36.52
N ASN A 402 -76.34 -58.73 -36.10
CA ASN A 402 -77.63 -58.89 -36.77
C ASN A 402 -78.73 -57.95 -36.22
N LEU A 403 -78.39 -56.98 -35.37
CA LEU A 403 -79.36 -56.03 -34.82
C LEU A 403 -79.89 -55.09 -35.89
N LYS A 404 -81.21 -54.91 -35.92
CA LYS A 404 -81.87 -53.97 -36.83
C LYS A 404 -81.69 -52.54 -36.33
N THR A 405 -81.78 -51.56 -37.22
CA THR A 405 -81.71 -50.13 -36.87
C THR A 405 -82.70 -49.75 -35.77
N SER A 406 -83.93 -50.28 -35.81
CA SER A 406 -84.94 -50.04 -34.77
C SER A 406 -84.55 -50.55 -33.38
N GLU A 407 -83.69 -51.58 -33.32
CA GLU A 407 -83.17 -52.14 -32.08
C GLU A 407 -81.96 -51.34 -31.59
N LEU A 408 -81.11 -50.86 -32.49
CA LEU A 408 -80.01 -49.94 -32.16
C LEU A 408 -80.51 -48.60 -31.64
N ILE A 409 -81.60 -48.08 -32.23
CA ILE A 409 -82.28 -46.89 -31.72
C ILE A 409 -82.82 -47.15 -30.31
N LEU A 410 -83.42 -48.34 -30.06
CA LEU A 410 -83.86 -48.71 -28.72
C LEU A 410 -82.67 -48.82 -27.73
N CYS A 411 -81.51 -49.32 -28.17
CA CYS A 411 -80.28 -49.28 -27.38
C CYS A 411 -79.88 -47.84 -27.04
N ALA A 412 -79.95 -46.90 -27.99
CA ALA A 412 -79.64 -45.50 -27.75
C ALA A 412 -80.56 -44.85 -26.71
N TYR A 413 -81.87 -45.12 -26.77
CA TYR A 413 -82.81 -44.67 -25.75
C TYR A 413 -82.47 -45.21 -24.35
N ILE A 414 -82.08 -46.49 -24.27
CA ILE A 414 -81.66 -47.11 -23.01
C ILE A 414 -80.33 -46.50 -22.52
N TYR A 415 -79.34 -46.32 -23.40
CA TYR A 415 -78.05 -45.71 -23.08
C TYR A 415 -78.19 -44.30 -22.49
N LEU A 416 -79.10 -43.50 -23.07
CA LEU A 416 -79.45 -42.17 -22.57
C LEU A 416 -80.19 -42.17 -21.23
N GLY A 417 -80.63 -43.33 -20.75
CA GLY A 417 -81.25 -43.50 -19.43
C GLY A 417 -82.78 -43.37 -19.43
N PHE A 418 -83.43 -43.37 -20.60
CA PHE A 418 -84.88 -43.32 -20.64
C PHE A 418 -85.49 -44.61 -20.10
N ASN A 419 -86.47 -44.47 -19.20
CA ASN A 419 -87.18 -45.63 -18.68
C ASN A 419 -88.22 -46.14 -19.69
N THR A 420 -88.74 -47.33 -19.47
CA THR A 420 -89.70 -47.98 -20.38
C THR A 420 -90.97 -47.15 -20.62
N LYS A 421 -91.45 -46.38 -19.63
CA LYS A 421 -92.64 -45.53 -19.77
C LYS A 421 -92.35 -44.34 -20.67
N ASP A 422 -91.18 -43.73 -20.52
CA ASP A 422 -90.74 -42.59 -21.33
C ASP A 422 -90.51 -42.99 -22.78
N ILE A 423 -89.80 -44.09 -23.03
CA ILE A 423 -89.59 -44.60 -24.40
C ILE A 423 -90.94 -44.91 -25.06
N ALA A 424 -91.87 -45.53 -24.34
CA ALA A 424 -93.21 -45.81 -24.85
C ALA A 424 -93.98 -44.52 -25.21
N ARG A 425 -93.88 -43.50 -24.36
CA ARG A 425 -94.49 -42.19 -24.57
C ARG A 425 -93.89 -41.48 -25.79
N TYR A 426 -92.57 -41.40 -25.90
CA TYR A 426 -91.90 -40.67 -26.98
C TYR A 426 -92.07 -41.38 -28.31
N THR A 427 -91.95 -42.71 -28.35
CA THR A 427 -92.05 -43.48 -29.59
C THR A 427 -93.50 -43.85 -29.97
N PHE A 428 -94.49 -43.35 -29.24
CA PHE A 428 -95.93 -43.63 -29.43
C PHE A 428 -96.27 -45.13 -29.48
N LYS A 429 -95.61 -45.93 -28.65
CA LYS A 429 -95.78 -47.40 -28.56
C LYS A 429 -96.41 -47.78 -27.22
N ALA A 430 -97.15 -48.89 -27.20
CA ALA A 430 -97.65 -49.44 -25.95
C ALA A 430 -96.48 -49.80 -25.01
N VAL A 431 -96.63 -49.51 -23.71
CA VAL A 431 -95.62 -49.80 -22.68
C VAL A 431 -95.21 -51.28 -22.71
N GLN A 432 -96.17 -52.17 -22.95
CA GLN A 432 -95.91 -53.61 -23.05
C GLN A 432 -95.04 -53.96 -24.25
N THR A 433 -95.19 -53.27 -25.38
CA THR A 433 -94.35 -53.44 -26.57
C THR A 433 -92.90 -53.06 -26.28
N ILE A 434 -92.65 -51.95 -25.56
CA ILE A 434 -91.29 -51.56 -25.17
C ILE A 434 -90.70 -52.54 -24.15
N LYS A 435 -91.49 -53.05 -23.18
CA LYS A 435 -91.04 -54.09 -22.24
C LYS A 435 -90.60 -55.35 -22.98
N ASN A 436 -91.42 -55.83 -23.91
CA ASN A 436 -91.13 -57.02 -24.70
C ASN A 436 -89.90 -56.82 -25.58
N ASN A 437 -89.79 -55.66 -26.24
CA ASN A 437 -88.64 -55.33 -27.06
C ASN A 437 -87.35 -55.20 -26.23
N LYS A 438 -87.41 -54.59 -25.04
CA LYS A 438 -86.27 -54.50 -24.10
C LYS A 438 -85.84 -55.86 -23.59
N TYR A 439 -86.79 -56.76 -23.30
CA TYR A 439 -86.53 -58.14 -22.91
C TYR A 439 -85.87 -58.95 -24.05
N ASN A 440 -86.38 -58.80 -25.29
CA ASN A 440 -85.79 -59.44 -26.47
C ASN A 440 -84.38 -58.91 -26.74
N LEU A 441 -84.20 -57.59 -26.66
CA LEU A 441 -82.92 -56.94 -26.83
C LEU A 441 -81.88 -57.42 -25.81
N ARG A 442 -82.30 -57.57 -24.55
CA ARG A 442 -81.48 -58.15 -23.47
C ARG A 442 -80.96 -59.54 -23.83
N LYS A 443 -81.84 -60.42 -24.35
CA LYS A 443 -81.44 -61.77 -24.81
C LYS A 443 -80.49 -61.71 -25.99
N ARG A 444 -80.78 -60.84 -26.96
CA ARG A 444 -79.95 -60.69 -28.18
C ARG A 444 -78.56 -60.14 -27.89
N LEU A 445 -78.41 -59.34 -26.84
CA LEU A 445 -77.14 -58.77 -26.39
C LEU A 445 -76.47 -59.58 -25.28
N ASN A 446 -77.03 -60.73 -24.89
CA ASN A 446 -76.52 -61.59 -23.81
C ASN A 446 -76.30 -60.87 -22.46
N VAL A 447 -77.17 -59.91 -22.11
CA VAL A 447 -77.02 -59.12 -20.88
C VAL A 447 -77.47 -59.95 -19.66
N PRO A 448 -76.60 -60.20 -18.66
CA PRO A 448 -76.89 -61.03 -17.48
C PRO A 448 -78.13 -60.54 -16.70
N GLN A 449 -79.02 -61.44 -16.29
CA GLN A 449 -80.30 -61.07 -15.64
C GLN A 449 -80.15 -60.17 -14.41
N GLN A 450 -79.05 -60.30 -13.69
CA GLN A 450 -78.73 -59.55 -12.47
C GLN A 450 -78.22 -58.13 -12.70
N GLU A 451 -77.85 -57.76 -13.94
CA GLU A 451 -77.31 -56.43 -14.27
C GLU A 451 -78.38 -55.50 -14.83
N ASP A 452 -78.34 -54.21 -14.48
CA ASP A 452 -79.19 -53.21 -15.13
C ASP A 452 -78.70 -52.96 -16.56
N ILE A 453 -79.56 -53.23 -17.55
CA ILE A 453 -79.23 -53.09 -18.98
C ILE A 453 -78.81 -51.66 -19.37
N THR A 454 -79.29 -50.64 -18.66
CA THR A 454 -78.94 -49.22 -18.86
C THR A 454 -77.51 -48.95 -18.41
N LEU A 455 -77.15 -49.44 -17.23
CA LEU A 455 -75.80 -49.30 -16.69
C LEU A 455 -74.81 -50.12 -17.51
N TRP A 456 -75.18 -51.35 -17.87
CA TRP A 456 -74.39 -52.22 -18.73
C TRP A 456 -74.07 -51.55 -20.07
N MET A 457 -75.07 -50.96 -20.74
CA MET A 457 -74.87 -50.24 -22.01
C MET A 457 -73.91 -49.05 -21.92
N ARG A 458 -73.75 -48.43 -20.73
CA ARG A 458 -72.83 -47.30 -20.52
C ARG A 458 -71.38 -47.73 -20.27
N ILE A 459 -71.19 -48.99 -19.89
CA ILE A 459 -69.88 -49.55 -19.52
C ILE A 459 -69.25 -50.29 -20.71
N ILE A 460 -70.06 -50.91 -21.56
CA ILE A 460 -69.60 -51.56 -22.81
C ILE A 460 -69.25 -50.56 -23.91
#